data_AF-K1TJ93-F1
#
_entry.id   AF-K1TJ93-F1
#
_cell.length_a   1.000
_cell.length_b   1.000
_cell.length_c   1.000
_cell.angle_alpha   90.00
_cell.angle_beta   90.00
_cell.angle_gamma   90.00
#
_symmetry.space_group_name_H-M   'P 1'
#
loop_
_entity.id
_entity.type
_entity.pdbx_description
1 polymer ?
#
loop_
_entity_poly.entity_id
_entity_poly.type
_entity_poly.pdbx_seq_one_letter_code
_entity_poly.pdbx_strand_id
1 'polypeptide(L)'
;ALAKAVYSANNKCIMAVVSSYPFSICEEQEYMPAIIYTTHAGPELGNAFADVISGKYSPAGRLAQTWYKSEYELAPIECYDIIENDMTYLYYRGKPLYPFGYGLSYAKFEYSDFDVKENGDAISVSLDVTNVSETDSDEVVQIYFRMENPSVKRPLRQLVAFARERIEGGRTRHFEFDIKKSELRFYDVSRERFAVEQGRYTFMAGASSEDIRLTKTIDVSGEIIPPRELCKGVKAKNYDGKCGAKMKYSKKLEQHYMLGGGLIYNNCVLGEADSIEIVCGSRVNMGKITVRYGGETLCEAEVKPTVDVTEFETVTAQFDKAVLAGIDREKPAVFELWMPEQIYILGFRTY
;
A
#
# COMPACT_ATOMS: atom_id res chain seq x y z
N ALA A 1 5.98 23.65 -25.82
CA ALA A 1 6.23 24.71 -26.84
C ALA A 1 5.02 25.62 -27.07
N LEU A 2 3.88 25.12 -27.57
CA LEU A 2 2.68 25.93 -27.81
C LEU A 2 2.15 26.62 -26.54
N ALA A 3 2.01 25.87 -25.44
CA ALA A 3 1.58 26.39 -24.14
C ALA A 3 2.40 27.63 -23.70
N LYS A 4 3.74 27.54 -23.81
CA LYS A 4 4.68 28.62 -23.50
C LYS A 4 4.52 29.84 -24.42
N ALA A 5 4.31 29.62 -25.72
CA ALA A 5 4.07 30.69 -26.68
C ALA A 5 2.76 31.44 -26.40
N VAL A 6 1.68 30.70 -26.08
CA VAL A 6 0.38 31.29 -25.70
C VAL A 6 0.52 32.13 -24.43
N TYR A 7 1.15 31.59 -23.38
CA TYR A 7 1.39 32.33 -22.14
C TYR A 7 2.22 33.60 -22.36
N SER A 8 3.27 33.51 -23.18
CA SER A 8 4.13 34.66 -23.49
C SER A 8 3.38 35.77 -24.25
N ALA A 9 2.43 35.39 -25.10
CA ALA A 9 1.58 36.33 -25.82
C ALA A 9 0.47 36.92 -24.93
N ASN A 10 -0.08 36.12 -24.01
CA ASN A 10 -1.10 36.55 -23.05
C ASN A 10 -1.04 35.70 -21.78
N ASN A 11 -0.58 36.32 -20.69
CA ASN A 11 -0.46 35.67 -19.38
C ASN A 11 -1.80 35.54 -18.62
N LYS A 12 -2.94 35.86 -19.25
CA LYS A 12 -4.30 35.59 -18.75
C LYS A 12 -4.93 34.42 -19.50
N CYS A 13 -4.18 33.32 -19.63
CA CYS A 13 -4.63 32.10 -20.29
C CYS A 13 -4.96 31.00 -19.27
N ILE A 14 -5.84 30.07 -19.67
CA ILE A 14 -6.18 28.86 -18.92
C ILE A 14 -5.76 27.66 -19.77
N MET A 15 -5.04 26.71 -19.18
CA MET A 15 -4.73 25.44 -19.83
C MET A 15 -5.77 24.40 -19.45
N ALA A 16 -6.51 23.89 -20.44
CA ALA A 16 -7.42 22.76 -20.26
C ALA A 16 -6.69 21.45 -20.56
N VAL A 17 -6.68 20.53 -19.60
CA VAL A 17 -6.13 19.18 -19.75
C VAL A 17 -7.30 18.19 -19.81
N VAL A 18 -7.46 17.55 -20.96
CA VAL A 18 -8.49 16.52 -21.17
C VAL A 18 -7.80 15.16 -21.33
N SER A 19 -7.87 14.31 -20.31
CA SER A 19 -7.22 13.00 -20.34
C SER A 19 -7.87 11.96 -19.42
N SER A 20 -7.69 10.68 -19.74
CA SER A 20 -8.09 9.57 -18.86
C SER A 20 -7.03 9.16 -17.84
N TYR A 21 -5.77 9.59 -18.06
CA TYR A 21 -4.61 9.20 -17.28
C TYR A 21 -3.78 10.43 -16.89
N PRO A 22 -2.90 10.30 -15.89
CA PRO A 22 -2.00 11.37 -15.47
C PRO A 22 -1.05 11.81 -16.58
N PHE A 23 -0.80 13.12 -16.65
CA PHE A 23 0.24 13.70 -17.50
C PHE A 23 1.27 14.42 -16.64
N SER A 24 2.55 14.25 -16.97
CA SER A 24 3.68 14.93 -16.33
C SER A 24 3.84 16.37 -16.83
N ILE A 25 2.86 17.23 -16.56
CA ILE A 25 2.85 18.66 -16.95
C ILE A 25 3.74 19.53 -16.06
N CYS A 26 4.94 19.04 -15.72
CA CYS A 26 5.83 19.64 -14.74
C CYS A 26 6.27 21.06 -15.10
N GLU A 27 6.57 21.32 -16.38
CA GLU A 27 6.97 22.66 -16.85
C GLU A 27 5.75 23.59 -16.91
N GLU A 28 4.64 23.13 -17.49
CA GLU A 28 3.43 23.94 -17.68
C GLU A 28 2.87 24.49 -16.37
N GLN A 29 2.85 23.69 -15.29
CA GLN A 29 2.34 24.16 -13.99
C GLN A 29 3.15 25.30 -13.36
N GLU A 30 4.43 25.48 -13.74
CA GLU A 30 5.28 26.50 -13.10
C GLU A 30 4.93 27.91 -13.55
N TYR A 31 4.40 28.04 -14.77
CA TYR A 31 4.10 29.35 -15.36
C TYR A 31 2.63 29.55 -15.71
N MET A 32 1.84 28.47 -15.87
CA MET A 32 0.42 28.62 -16.21
C MET A 32 -0.38 29.23 -15.05
N PRO A 33 -1.13 30.33 -15.28
CA PRO A 33 -1.93 30.96 -14.23
C PRO A 33 -3.03 30.06 -13.67
N ALA A 34 -3.61 29.22 -14.53
CA ALA A 34 -4.66 28.28 -14.19
C ALA A 34 -4.60 27.03 -15.08
N ILE A 35 -4.80 25.88 -14.46
CA ILE A 35 -4.89 24.58 -15.13
C ILE A 35 -6.20 23.93 -14.68
N ILE A 36 -7.04 23.54 -15.63
CA ILE A 36 -8.29 22.83 -15.38
C ILE A 36 -8.17 21.45 -16.00
N TYR A 37 -8.38 20.42 -15.19
CA TYR A 37 -8.39 19.04 -15.62
C TYR A 37 -9.81 18.49 -15.70
N THR A 38 -10.10 17.74 -16.77
CA THR A 38 -11.28 16.90 -16.90
C THR A 38 -10.92 15.59 -17.57
N THR A 39 -11.66 14.53 -17.29
CA THR A 39 -11.66 13.33 -18.13
C THR A 39 -12.43 13.58 -19.43
N HIS A 40 -12.55 12.57 -20.29
CA HIS A 40 -13.48 12.59 -21.41
C HIS A 40 -14.94 12.63 -20.90
N ALA A 41 -15.43 13.82 -20.58
CA ALA A 41 -16.73 14.09 -19.96
C ALA A 41 -17.93 14.03 -20.93
N GLY A 42 -17.83 13.22 -21.99
CA GLY A 42 -18.91 13.02 -22.96
C GLY A 42 -19.34 14.28 -23.73
N PRO A 43 -20.54 14.28 -24.33
CA PRO A 43 -21.03 15.37 -25.18
C PRO A 43 -21.17 16.73 -24.47
N GLU A 44 -21.38 16.73 -23.15
CA GLU A 44 -21.59 17.95 -22.35
C GLU A 44 -20.28 18.57 -21.81
N LEU A 45 -19.11 18.04 -22.20
CA LEU A 45 -17.80 18.53 -21.74
C LEU A 45 -17.66 20.04 -21.93
N GLY A 46 -18.04 20.56 -23.10
CA GLY A 46 -17.92 21.99 -23.41
C GLY A 46 -18.76 22.88 -22.51
N ASN A 47 -20.00 22.46 -22.22
CA ASN A 47 -20.92 23.20 -21.35
C ASN A 47 -20.44 23.15 -19.89
N ALA A 48 -20.03 21.98 -19.40
CA ALA A 48 -19.48 21.83 -18.06
C ALA A 48 -18.21 22.68 -17.88
N PHE A 49 -17.31 22.69 -18.87
CA PHE A 49 -16.11 23.51 -18.84
C PHE A 49 -16.44 25.01 -18.83
N ALA A 50 -17.38 25.45 -19.67
CA ALA A 50 -17.84 26.85 -19.72
C ALA A 50 -18.45 27.32 -18.39
N ASP A 51 -19.25 26.47 -17.73
CA ASP A 51 -19.86 26.76 -16.44
C ASP A 51 -18.80 26.93 -15.32
N VAL A 52 -17.72 26.14 -15.34
CA VAL A 52 -16.61 26.29 -14.38
C VAL A 52 -15.83 27.58 -14.62
N ILE A 53 -15.39 27.84 -15.85
CA ILE A 53 -14.53 29.02 -16.14
C ILE A 53 -15.28 30.34 -16.00
N SER A 54 -16.61 30.34 -16.18
CA SER A 54 -17.46 31.52 -16.00
C SER A 54 -17.76 31.80 -14.52
N GLY A 55 -17.41 30.89 -13.61
CA GLY A 55 -17.71 31.01 -12.18
C GLY A 55 -19.16 30.70 -11.81
N LYS A 56 -19.96 30.16 -12.74
CA LYS A 56 -21.34 29.76 -12.46
C LYS A 56 -21.42 28.74 -11.32
N TYR A 57 -20.40 27.89 -11.19
CA TYR A 57 -20.14 27.14 -9.97
C TYR A 57 -18.64 26.99 -9.72
N SER A 58 -18.26 26.83 -8.45
CA SER A 58 -16.88 26.55 -8.05
C SER A 58 -16.51 25.08 -8.26
N PRO A 59 -15.35 24.76 -8.87
CA PRO A 59 -14.93 23.38 -9.06
C PRO A 59 -14.69 22.70 -7.71
N ALA A 60 -15.11 21.44 -7.62
CA ALA A 60 -14.95 20.60 -6.43
C ALA A 60 -14.55 19.15 -6.79
N GLY A 61 -13.97 18.96 -7.97
CA GLY A 61 -13.39 17.67 -8.37
C GLY A 61 -12.18 17.33 -7.50
N ARG A 62 -11.96 16.03 -7.27
CA ARG A 62 -10.78 15.50 -6.57
C ARG A 62 -10.18 14.38 -7.42
N LEU A 63 -8.86 14.34 -7.56
CA LEU A 63 -8.19 13.33 -8.37
C LEU A 63 -8.36 11.94 -7.76
N ALA A 64 -8.86 10.99 -8.55
CA ALA A 64 -8.92 9.58 -8.16
C ALA A 64 -7.57 8.84 -8.33
N GLN A 65 -6.56 9.51 -8.87
CA GLN A 65 -5.26 8.93 -9.20
C GLN A 65 -4.13 9.90 -8.81
N THR A 66 -3.02 9.36 -8.33
CA THR A 66 -1.79 10.13 -8.12
C THR A 66 -1.15 10.47 -9.46
N TRP A 67 -0.82 11.74 -9.67
CA TRP A 67 -0.04 12.19 -10.82
C TRP A 67 1.42 12.28 -10.43
N TYR A 68 2.25 11.48 -11.09
CA TYR A 68 3.70 11.43 -10.87
C TYR A 68 4.39 12.47 -11.75
N LYS A 69 5.60 12.87 -11.36
CA LYS A 69 6.38 13.85 -12.13
C LYS A 69 7.05 13.22 -13.34
N SER A 70 7.35 11.93 -13.26
CA SER A 70 8.04 11.19 -14.32
C SER A 70 7.64 9.71 -14.31
N GLU A 71 7.71 9.08 -15.47
CA GLU A 71 7.59 7.62 -15.60
C GLU A 71 8.72 6.87 -14.87
N TYR A 72 9.87 7.50 -14.62
CA TYR A 72 10.94 6.92 -13.81
C TYR A 72 10.58 6.74 -12.33
N GLU A 73 9.50 7.38 -11.87
CA GLU A 73 8.93 7.18 -10.52
C GLU A 73 7.95 6.00 -10.47
N LEU A 74 7.67 5.35 -11.62
CA LEU A 74 6.74 4.24 -11.72
C LEU A 74 7.48 2.90 -11.76
N ALA A 75 6.87 1.89 -11.16
CA ALA A 75 7.27 0.50 -11.38
C ALA A 75 7.06 0.10 -12.85
N PRO A 76 7.79 -0.92 -13.35
CA PRO A 76 7.52 -1.51 -14.66
C PRO A 76 6.04 -1.90 -14.79
N ILE A 77 5.46 -1.72 -15.98
CA ILE A 77 4.02 -1.91 -16.21
C ILE A 77 3.50 -3.33 -15.89
N GLU A 78 4.38 -4.34 -15.97
CA GLU A 78 4.06 -5.73 -15.63
C GLU A 78 4.20 -6.06 -14.14
N CYS A 79 4.62 -5.09 -13.33
CA CYS A 79 4.81 -5.25 -11.90
C CYS A 79 3.54 -4.84 -11.14
N TYR A 80 2.81 -5.85 -10.64
CA TYR A 80 1.57 -5.63 -9.88
C TYR A 80 1.78 -5.58 -8.36
N ASP A 81 3.01 -5.75 -7.87
CA ASP A 81 3.31 -5.63 -6.44
C ASP A 81 3.50 -4.16 -6.06
N ILE A 82 2.38 -3.53 -5.70
CA ILE A 82 2.37 -2.12 -5.31
C ILE A 82 3.06 -1.85 -3.97
N ILE A 83 3.19 -2.88 -3.11
CA ILE A 83 3.76 -2.74 -1.78
C ILE A 83 5.29 -2.75 -1.88
N GLU A 84 5.86 -3.72 -2.61
CA GLU A 84 7.31 -3.84 -2.82
C GLU A 84 7.86 -2.61 -3.55
N ASN A 85 7.12 -2.10 -4.54
CA ASN A 85 7.58 -1.01 -5.41
C ASN A 85 7.15 0.39 -4.95
N ASP A 86 6.62 0.53 -3.73
CA ASP A 86 6.17 1.83 -3.19
C ASP A 86 5.20 2.58 -4.14
N MET A 87 4.24 1.87 -4.73
CA MET A 87 3.32 2.43 -5.72
C MET A 87 2.01 2.94 -5.10
N THR A 88 1.34 3.82 -5.85
CA THR A 88 0.10 4.52 -5.46
C THR A 88 0.32 5.48 -4.28
N TYR A 89 -0.66 6.34 -3.97
CA TYR A 89 -0.57 7.19 -2.76
C TYR A 89 -0.42 6.40 -1.45
N LEU A 90 -0.75 5.10 -1.45
CA LEU A 90 -0.65 4.25 -0.27
C LEU A 90 0.81 4.07 0.15
N TYR A 91 1.73 3.83 -0.79
CA TYR A 91 3.12 3.47 -0.47
C TYR A 91 4.16 4.43 -1.05
N TYR A 92 3.76 5.31 -1.98
CA TYR A 92 4.67 6.24 -2.62
C TYR A 92 5.29 7.22 -1.63
N ARG A 93 6.63 7.25 -1.62
CA ARG A 93 7.44 8.09 -0.72
C ARG A 93 7.97 9.36 -1.39
N GLY A 94 7.85 9.47 -2.71
CA GLY A 94 8.22 10.66 -3.46
C GLY A 94 7.18 11.77 -3.33
N LYS A 95 7.46 12.92 -3.96
CA LYS A 95 6.53 14.05 -4.00
C LYS A 95 5.75 14.02 -5.32
N PRO A 96 4.44 13.70 -5.32
CA PRO A 96 3.66 13.67 -6.55
C PRO A 96 3.56 15.07 -7.17
N LEU A 97 3.29 15.11 -8.48
CA LEU A 97 2.91 16.33 -9.19
C LEU A 97 1.54 16.82 -8.68
N TYR A 98 0.55 15.92 -8.68
CA TYR A 98 -0.72 16.11 -7.99
C TYR A 98 -1.07 14.87 -7.17
N PRO A 99 -1.31 15.02 -5.86
CA PRO A 99 -1.57 13.89 -4.98
C PRO A 99 -2.96 13.28 -5.22
N PHE A 100 -3.15 12.06 -4.72
CA PHE A 100 -4.48 11.45 -4.68
C PHE A 100 -5.44 12.33 -3.86
N GLY A 101 -6.67 12.47 -4.32
CA GLY A 101 -7.67 13.32 -3.72
C GLY A 101 -7.44 14.82 -3.93
N TYR A 102 -6.45 15.25 -4.73
CA TYR A 102 -6.18 16.67 -4.95
C TYR A 102 -7.24 17.34 -5.83
N GLY A 103 -7.58 18.59 -5.50
CA GLY A 103 -8.32 19.47 -6.37
C GLY A 103 -8.50 20.84 -5.73
N LEU A 104 -8.53 21.88 -6.55
CA LEU A 104 -8.73 23.25 -6.09
C LEU A 104 -10.21 23.62 -6.13
N SER A 105 -10.53 24.72 -5.46
CA SER A 105 -11.84 25.38 -5.46
C SER A 105 -11.62 26.88 -5.57
N TYR A 106 -12.63 27.62 -6.04
CA TYR A 106 -12.66 29.08 -5.92
C TYR A 106 -12.91 29.52 -4.47
N ALA A 107 -13.48 28.64 -3.64
CA ALA A 107 -13.66 28.84 -2.21
C ALA A 107 -12.42 28.37 -1.41
N LYS A 108 -12.35 28.83 -0.16
CA LYS A 108 -11.32 28.40 0.80
C LYS A 108 -11.99 27.80 2.02
N PHE A 109 -11.44 26.68 2.50
CA PHE A 109 -11.98 25.94 3.62
C PHE A 109 -10.95 25.80 4.74
N GLU A 110 -11.40 25.88 5.98
CA GLU A 110 -10.63 25.60 7.19
C GLU A 110 -11.28 24.45 7.96
N TYR A 111 -10.47 23.65 8.63
CA TYR A 111 -10.90 22.45 9.34
C TYR A 111 -10.59 22.64 10.82
N SER A 112 -11.53 22.34 11.71
CA SER A 112 -11.35 22.43 13.16
C SER A 112 -12.03 21.28 13.91
N ASP A 113 -11.86 21.26 15.23
CA ASP A 113 -12.63 20.42 16.16
C ASP A 113 -12.61 18.90 15.85
N PHE A 114 -11.44 18.39 15.45
CA PHE A 114 -11.27 16.99 15.07
C PHE A 114 -11.22 16.04 16.28
N ASP A 115 -12.22 15.17 16.36
CA ASP A 115 -12.31 14.12 17.37
C ASP A 115 -12.37 12.74 16.73
N VAL A 116 -11.76 11.77 17.40
CA VAL A 116 -11.63 10.38 16.96
C VAL A 116 -11.70 9.51 18.19
N LYS A 117 -12.64 8.56 18.20
CA LYS A 117 -12.87 7.65 19.32
C LYS A 117 -13.21 6.25 18.82
N GLU A 118 -12.68 5.25 19.51
CA GLU A 118 -13.13 3.88 19.34
C GLU A 118 -14.44 3.66 20.12
N ASN A 119 -15.47 3.20 19.43
CA ASN A 119 -16.81 2.94 19.95
C ASN A 119 -17.24 1.52 19.57
N GLY A 120 -16.79 0.53 20.36
CA GLY A 120 -17.06 -0.88 20.10
C GLY A 120 -16.40 -1.37 18.81
N ASP A 121 -17.20 -1.71 17.79
CA ASP A 121 -16.70 -2.19 16.49
C ASP A 121 -16.54 -1.08 15.43
N ALA A 122 -16.68 0.18 15.83
CA ALA A 122 -16.52 1.34 14.97
C ALA A 122 -15.50 2.33 15.53
N ILE A 123 -14.93 3.13 14.64
CA ILE A 123 -14.21 4.35 14.95
C ILE A 123 -15.11 5.51 14.54
N SER A 124 -15.58 6.28 15.51
CA SER A 124 -16.33 7.50 15.25
C SER A 124 -15.35 8.66 15.08
N VAL A 125 -15.53 9.40 14.00
CA VAL A 125 -14.71 10.54 13.61
C VAL A 125 -15.63 11.73 13.40
N SER A 126 -15.31 12.88 13.99
CA SER A 126 -16.03 14.13 13.74
C SER A 126 -15.09 15.31 13.58
N LEU A 127 -15.56 16.33 12.87
CA LEU A 127 -14.86 17.59 12.64
C LEU A 127 -15.81 18.67 12.13
N ASP A 128 -15.37 19.91 12.25
CA ASP A 128 -16.00 21.07 11.62
C ASP A 128 -15.20 21.53 10.41
N VAL A 129 -15.93 21.94 9.36
CA VAL A 129 -15.34 22.55 8.16
C VAL A 129 -16.04 23.87 7.88
N THR A 130 -15.27 24.95 7.86
CA THR A 130 -15.75 26.31 7.60
C THR A 130 -15.34 26.76 6.21
N ASN A 131 -16.29 27.22 5.41
CA ASN A 131 -15.98 28.00 4.21
C ASN A 131 -15.64 29.43 4.62
N VAL A 132 -14.35 29.78 4.61
CA VAL A 132 -13.84 31.10 5.02
C VAL A 132 -13.81 32.10 3.86
N SER A 133 -14.50 31.81 2.77
CA SER A 133 -14.66 32.69 1.62
C SER A 133 -16.11 33.12 1.41
N GLU A 134 -16.34 34.08 0.52
CA GLU A 134 -17.69 34.51 0.12
C GLU A 134 -18.32 33.60 -0.97
N THR A 135 -17.53 32.71 -1.57
CA THR A 135 -18.00 31.87 -2.67
C THR A 135 -18.55 30.55 -2.14
N ASP A 136 -19.82 30.29 -2.42
CA ASP A 136 -20.42 28.99 -2.14
C ASP A 136 -19.75 27.88 -2.97
N SER A 137 -19.32 26.81 -2.31
CA SER A 137 -18.66 25.70 -2.98
C SER A 137 -18.87 24.39 -2.23
N ASP A 138 -18.58 23.28 -2.89
CA ASP A 138 -18.55 21.99 -2.24
C ASP A 138 -17.14 21.73 -1.73
N GLU A 139 -17.03 21.14 -0.54
CA GLU A 139 -15.78 20.58 -0.04
C GLU A 139 -15.91 19.06 0.04
N VAL A 140 -14.81 18.36 -0.23
CA VAL A 140 -14.68 16.91 -0.11
C VAL A 140 -13.70 16.61 1.02
N VAL A 141 -14.26 16.37 2.21
CA VAL A 141 -13.51 15.95 3.39
C VAL A 141 -13.05 14.51 3.19
N GLN A 142 -11.77 14.24 3.38
CA GLN A 142 -11.18 12.92 3.26
C GLN A 142 -10.56 12.50 4.59
N ILE A 143 -10.98 11.33 5.09
CA ILE A 143 -10.46 10.73 6.31
C ILE A 143 -9.53 9.58 5.95
N TYR A 144 -8.30 9.68 6.44
CA TYR A 144 -7.25 8.68 6.27
C TYR A 144 -6.86 8.10 7.62
N PHE A 145 -6.27 6.91 7.61
CA PHE A 145 -5.55 6.39 8.78
C PHE A 145 -4.19 5.82 8.37
N ARG A 146 -3.30 5.70 9.37
CA ARG A 146 -2.12 4.85 9.31
C ARG A 146 -1.88 4.22 10.66
N MET A 147 -1.20 3.08 10.66
CA MET A 147 -0.71 2.44 11.89
C MET A 147 0.74 2.87 12.13
N GLU A 148 1.11 3.26 13.36
CA GLU A 148 2.43 3.85 13.65
C GLU A 148 3.56 2.80 13.74
N ASN A 149 3.27 1.57 14.17
CA ASN A 149 4.23 0.48 14.28
C ASN A 149 3.62 -0.85 13.81
N PRO A 150 3.37 -1.01 12.50
CA PRO A 150 2.70 -2.20 11.99
C PRO A 150 3.64 -3.42 11.95
N SER A 151 3.08 -4.61 12.18
CA SER A 151 3.81 -5.88 12.05
C SER A 151 4.31 -6.19 10.64
N VAL A 152 3.66 -5.60 9.62
CA VAL A 152 4.02 -5.71 8.20
C VAL A 152 4.05 -4.33 7.56
N LYS A 153 4.63 -4.20 6.36
CA LYS A 153 4.59 -2.94 5.61
C LYS A 153 3.14 -2.57 5.30
N ARG A 154 2.70 -1.40 5.77
CA ARG A 154 1.34 -0.87 5.59
C ARG A 154 1.36 0.47 4.86
N PRO A 155 0.20 0.93 4.33
CA PRO A 155 0.11 2.23 3.72
C PRO A 155 0.58 3.37 4.64
N LEU A 156 1.24 4.37 4.07
CA LEU A 156 1.63 5.62 4.72
C LEU A 156 0.41 6.43 5.17
N ARG A 157 -0.69 6.28 4.43
CA ARG A 157 -2.04 6.79 4.71
C ARG A 157 -3.02 6.05 3.82
N GLN A 158 -4.10 5.54 4.38
CA GLN A 158 -5.15 4.82 3.64
C GLN A 158 -6.47 5.55 3.82
N LEU A 159 -7.13 5.92 2.72
CA LEU A 159 -8.46 6.53 2.75
C LEU A 159 -9.46 5.53 3.34
N VAL A 160 -10.26 5.97 4.29
CA VAL A 160 -11.24 5.12 4.97
C VAL A 160 -12.65 5.69 4.98
N ALA A 161 -12.79 7.01 4.85
CA ALA A 161 -14.07 7.66 4.63
C ALA A 161 -13.88 8.97 3.87
N PHE A 162 -14.93 9.41 3.18
CA PHE A 162 -14.99 10.75 2.62
C PHE A 162 -16.45 11.22 2.52
N ALA A 163 -16.67 12.52 2.55
CA ALA A 163 -17.98 13.11 2.29
C ALA A 163 -17.81 14.38 1.46
N ARG A 164 -18.75 14.60 0.54
CA ARG A 164 -18.85 15.83 -0.25
C ARG A 164 -20.10 16.57 0.16
N GLU A 165 -19.94 17.80 0.62
CA GLU A 165 -21.06 18.64 1.06
C GLU A 165 -20.93 20.05 0.50
N ARG A 166 -22.07 20.66 0.20
CA ARG A 166 -22.15 22.08 -0.15
C ARG A 166 -22.02 22.91 1.14
N ILE A 167 -21.13 23.90 1.12
CA ILE A 167 -20.96 24.83 2.24
C ILE A 167 -21.01 26.26 1.70
N GLU A 168 -22.04 27.00 2.10
CA GLU A 168 -22.20 28.42 1.75
C GLU A 168 -21.05 29.26 2.33
N GLY A 169 -20.75 30.39 1.69
CA GLY A 169 -19.73 31.33 2.14
C GLY A 169 -19.95 31.79 3.58
N GLY A 170 -18.89 31.74 4.39
CA GLY A 170 -18.92 32.10 5.81
C GLY A 170 -19.66 31.10 6.72
N ARG A 171 -20.09 29.94 6.21
CA ARG A 171 -20.76 28.90 7.01
C ARG A 171 -19.82 27.79 7.41
N THR A 172 -20.17 27.15 8.54
CA THR A 172 -19.54 25.93 9.04
C THR A 172 -20.48 24.75 8.87
N ARG A 173 -19.93 23.60 8.48
CA ARG A 173 -20.61 22.32 8.43
C ARG A 173 -19.92 21.34 9.36
N HIS A 174 -20.71 20.70 10.23
CA HIS A 174 -20.27 19.58 11.04
C HIS A 174 -20.32 18.28 10.23
N PHE A 175 -19.27 17.46 10.34
CA PHE A 175 -19.15 16.16 9.71
C PHE A 175 -18.97 15.07 10.77
N GLU A 176 -19.67 13.95 10.58
CA GLU A 176 -19.57 12.75 11.40
C GLU A 176 -19.41 11.53 10.50
N PHE A 177 -18.52 10.62 10.89
CA PHE A 177 -18.27 9.36 10.20
C PHE A 177 -18.20 8.21 11.22
N ASP A 178 -18.92 7.13 10.95
CA ASP A 178 -18.78 5.86 11.68
C ASP A 178 -18.06 4.85 10.79
N ILE A 179 -16.77 4.67 11.03
CA ILE A 179 -15.90 3.77 10.26
C ILE A 179 -15.88 2.41 10.94
N LYS A 180 -16.32 1.35 10.24
CA LYS A 180 -16.19 -0.01 10.77
C LYS A 180 -14.73 -0.37 10.97
N LYS A 181 -14.37 -0.98 12.10
CA LYS A 181 -13.00 -1.43 12.35
C LYS A 181 -12.50 -2.42 11.31
N SER A 182 -13.40 -3.18 10.68
CA SER A 182 -13.07 -4.05 9.55
C SER A 182 -12.42 -3.31 8.37
N GLU A 183 -12.62 -2.00 8.21
CA GLU A 183 -11.94 -1.20 7.18
C GLU A 183 -10.45 -0.98 7.48
N LEU A 184 -10.05 -1.15 8.75
CA LEU A 184 -8.65 -1.03 9.20
C LEU A 184 -7.87 -2.34 9.05
N ARG A 185 -8.51 -3.42 8.55
CA ARG A 185 -7.90 -4.74 8.48
C ARG A 185 -6.73 -4.79 7.50
N PHE A 186 -5.78 -5.67 7.78
CA PHE A 186 -4.77 -6.12 6.83
C PHE A 186 -4.88 -7.64 6.67
N TYR A 187 -4.29 -8.18 5.60
CA TYR A 187 -4.24 -9.63 5.41
C TYR A 187 -2.99 -10.19 6.09
N ASP A 188 -3.20 -11.00 7.13
CA ASP A 188 -2.13 -11.68 7.83
C ASP A 188 -1.82 -13.01 7.13
N VAL A 189 -0.70 -13.04 6.41
CA VAL A 189 -0.25 -14.21 5.65
C VAL A 189 0.17 -15.39 6.54
N SER A 190 0.49 -15.14 7.83
CA SER A 190 0.86 -16.21 8.76
C SER A 190 -0.34 -17.06 9.18
N ARG A 191 -1.52 -16.44 9.27
CA ARG A 191 -2.78 -17.08 9.65
C ARG A 191 -3.78 -17.18 8.49
N GLU A 192 -3.37 -16.77 7.30
CA GLU A 192 -4.15 -16.73 6.05
C GLU A 192 -5.55 -16.09 6.19
N ARG A 193 -5.67 -15.02 7.00
CA ARG A 193 -6.93 -14.31 7.22
C ARG A 193 -6.75 -12.82 7.44
N PHE A 194 -7.84 -12.08 7.26
CA PHE A 194 -7.86 -10.68 7.67
C PHE A 194 -7.82 -10.54 9.20
N ALA A 195 -7.10 -9.53 9.67
CA ALA A 195 -7.02 -9.15 11.08
C ALA A 195 -6.95 -7.63 11.20
N VAL A 196 -7.47 -7.10 12.32
CA VAL A 196 -7.19 -5.72 12.76
C VAL A 196 -6.13 -5.84 13.83
N GLU A 197 -4.95 -5.29 13.58
CA GLU A 197 -3.85 -5.34 14.54
C GLU A 197 -4.11 -4.37 15.69
N GLN A 198 -3.92 -4.83 16.93
CA GLN A 198 -3.95 -3.94 18.10
C GLN A 198 -2.76 -2.98 18.04
N GLY A 199 -2.99 -1.69 18.29
CA GLY A 199 -1.90 -0.72 18.40
C GLY A 199 -2.33 0.74 18.24
N ARG A 200 -1.35 1.61 17.98
CA ARG A 200 -1.57 3.04 17.77
C ARG A 200 -1.87 3.34 16.32
N TYR A 201 -3.00 4.00 16.10
CA TYR A 201 -3.46 4.45 14.78
C TYR A 201 -3.57 5.97 14.77
N THR A 202 -2.98 6.59 13.77
CA THR A 202 -3.14 8.02 13.51
C THR A 202 -4.18 8.20 12.42
N PHE A 203 -5.27 8.86 12.79
CA PHE A 203 -6.31 9.33 11.88
C PHE A 203 -5.99 10.75 11.44
N MET A 204 -6.34 11.05 10.20
CA MET A 204 -5.98 12.28 9.50
C MET A 204 -7.18 12.77 8.72
N ALA A 205 -7.54 14.04 8.87
CA ALA A 205 -8.51 14.71 8.02
C ALA A 205 -7.80 15.70 7.09
N GLY A 206 -8.14 15.66 5.81
CA GLY A 206 -7.50 16.50 4.81
C GLY A 206 -8.37 16.75 3.58
N ALA A 207 -7.94 17.72 2.77
CA ALA A 207 -8.54 18.03 1.46
C ALA A 207 -7.91 17.20 0.32
N SER A 208 -6.77 16.56 0.58
CA SER A 208 -6.15 15.55 -0.30
C SER A 208 -5.22 14.66 0.52
N SER A 209 -4.67 13.61 -0.09
CA SER A 209 -3.69 12.75 0.57
C SER A 209 -2.44 13.51 1.05
N GLU A 210 -2.04 14.64 0.46
CA GLU A 210 -0.90 15.47 0.90
C GLU A 210 -1.29 16.84 1.50
N ASP A 211 -2.59 17.16 1.57
CA ASP A 211 -3.12 18.34 2.28
C ASP A 211 -3.87 17.86 3.52
N ILE A 212 -3.11 17.34 4.49
CA ILE A 212 -3.59 16.90 5.79
C ILE A 212 -3.60 18.08 6.75
N ARG A 213 -4.77 18.40 7.30
CA ARG A 213 -5.00 19.61 8.09
C ARG A 213 -5.13 19.32 9.56
N LEU A 214 -5.72 18.18 9.91
CA LEU A 214 -5.91 17.73 11.29
C LEU A 214 -5.47 16.28 11.44
N THR A 215 -4.87 15.96 12.59
CA THR A 215 -4.44 14.61 12.93
C THR A 215 -4.78 14.28 14.38
N LYS A 216 -5.08 13.02 14.64
CA LYS A 216 -5.33 12.51 15.98
C LYS A 216 -4.92 11.05 16.07
N THR A 217 -4.12 10.73 17.08
CA THR A 217 -3.67 9.36 17.34
C THR A 217 -4.46 8.78 18.50
N ILE A 218 -4.98 7.56 18.32
CA ILE A 218 -5.65 6.77 19.36
C ILE A 218 -5.06 5.36 19.42
N ASP A 219 -5.19 4.71 20.56
CA ASP A 219 -5.05 3.26 20.65
C ASP A 219 -6.33 2.61 20.10
N VAL A 220 -6.17 1.61 19.23
CA VAL A 220 -7.27 0.83 18.67
C VAL A 220 -7.11 -0.60 19.14
N SER A 221 -8.17 -1.12 19.77
CA SER A 221 -8.20 -2.52 20.17
C SER A 221 -8.23 -3.44 18.95
N GLY A 222 -7.61 -4.61 19.04
CA GLY A 222 -7.52 -5.54 17.94
C GLY A 222 -6.86 -6.83 18.37
N GLU A 223 -6.27 -7.52 17.42
CA GLU A 223 -5.55 -8.76 17.66
C GLU A 223 -4.05 -8.48 17.86
N ILE A 224 -3.45 -9.20 18.81
CA ILE A 224 -2.00 -9.37 18.87
C ILE A 224 -1.64 -10.47 17.87
N ILE A 225 -0.78 -10.14 16.90
CA ILE A 225 -0.35 -11.11 15.89
C ILE A 225 0.65 -12.08 16.54
N PRO A 226 0.32 -13.37 16.67
CA PRO A 226 1.22 -14.32 17.30
C PRO A 226 2.43 -14.60 16.40
N PRO A 227 3.55 -15.07 16.98
CA PRO A 227 4.65 -15.61 16.20
C PRO A 227 4.24 -16.80 15.34
N ARG A 228 4.95 -16.99 14.23
CA ARG A 228 4.80 -18.13 13.32
C ARG A 228 5.52 -19.33 13.89
N GLU A 229 4.75 -20.31 14.31
CA GLU A 229 5.29 -21.63 14.66
C GLU A 229 5.61 -22.40 13.38
N LEU A 230 6.90 -22.52 13.07
CA LEU A 230 7.35 -23.15 11.83
C LEU A 230 6.98 -24.65 11.74
N CYS A 231 6.71 -25.28 12.88
CA CYS A 231 6.25 -26.67 12.96
C CYS A 231 4.82 -26.89 12.44
N LYS A 232 4.00 -25.84 12.33
CA LYS A 232 2.66 -25.94 11.71
C LYS A 232 2.74 -26.09 10.20
N GLY A 233 3.89 -25.77 9.61
CA GLY A 233 4.11 -25.75 8.17
C GLY A 233 3.72 -24.40 7.56
N VAL A 234 4.54 -23.92 6.64
CA VAL A 234 4.46 -22.60 6.02
C VAL A 234 4.48 -22.75 4.51
N LYS A 235 3.48 -22.16 3.83
CA LYS A 235 3.49 -22.08 2.37
C LYS A 235 4.52 -21.05 1.93
N ALA A 236 5.31 -21.38 0.91
CA ALA A 236 6.39 -20.51 0.44
C ALA A 236 5.89 -19.16 -0.06
N LYS A 237 4.67 -19.11 -0.62
CA LYS A 237 4.01 -17.86 -1.04
C LYS A 237 3.67 -16.90 0.10
N ASN A 238 3.69 -17.35 1.36
CA ASN A 238 3.35 -16.54 2.54
C ASN A 238 4.59 -15.88 3.16
N TYR A 239 5.56 -15.51 2.33
CA TYR A 239 6.74 -14.74 2.73
C TYR A 239 6.34 -13.31 3.13
N ASP A 240 7.16 -12.67 3.97
CA ASP A 240 7.05 -11.24 4.31
C ASP A 240 7.95 -10.36 3.45
N GLY A 241 9.06 -10.95 2.98
CA GLY A 241 9.96 -10.32 2.03
C GLY A 241 10.57 -11.36 1.10
N LYS A 242 11.10 -10.89 -0.02
CA LYS A 242 11.83 -11.72 -0.98
C LYS A 242 12.99 -10.95 -1.58
N CYS A 243 13.98 -11.67 -2.10
CA CYS A 243 15.10 -11.11 -2.85
C CYS A 243 15.29 -11.93 -4.13
N GLY A 244 14.98 -11.38 -5.30
CA GLY A 244 15.10 -12.06 -6.60
C GLY A 244 14.12 -13.22 -6.83
N ALA A 245 13.37 -13.66 -5.82
CA ALA A 245 12.41 -14.74 -5.93
C ALA A 245 11.20 -14.35 -6.81
N LYS A 246 10.72 -15.31 -7.60
CA LYS A 246 9.56 -15.12 -8.49
C LYS A 246 8.41 -16.02 -8.06
N MET A 247 7.24 -15.43 -7.84
CA MET A 247 6.02 -16.20 -7.63
C MET A 247 5.53 -16.74 -8.98
N LYS A 248 5.17 -18.01 -9.01
CA LYS A 248 4.62 -18.71 -10.18
C LYS A 248 3.39 -19.51 -9.76
N TYR A 249 2.50 -19.78 -10.71
CA TYR A 249 1.30 -20.57 -10.48
C TYR A 249 1.41 -21.92 -11.17
N SER A 250 1.19 -23.01 -10.43
CA SER A 250 1.08 -24.35 -11.00
C SER A 250 -0.40 -24.64 -11.25
N LYS A 251 -0.79 -24.74 -12.53
CA LYS A 251 -2.16 -25.14 -12.90
C LYS A 251 -2.49 -26.56 -12.45
N LYS A 252 -1.51 -27.47 -12.47
CA LYS A 252 -1.68 -28.87 -12.05
C LYS A 252 -1.99 -29.01 -10.56
N LEU A 253 -1.37 -28.16 -9.74
CA LEU A 253 -1.54 -28.18 -8.28
C LEU A 253 -2.51 -27.12 -7.77
N GLU A 254 -3.04 -26.30 -8.67
CA GLU A 254 -3.90 -25.14 -8.41
C GLU A 254 -3.38 -24.18 -7.31
N GLN A 255 -2.06 -24.05 -7.19
CA GLN A 255 -1.43 -23.24 -6.15
C GLN A 255 -0.16 -22.51 -6.62
N HIS A 256 0.22 -21.49 -5.86
CA HIS A 256 1.44 -20.73 -6.10
C HIS A 256 2.65 -21.39 -5.46
N TYR A 257 3.79 -21.32 -6.17
CA TYR A 257 5.10 -21.71 -5.69
C TYR A 257 6.10 -20.57 -5.92
N MET A 258 7.23 -20.61 -5.20
CA MET A 258 8.30 -19.63 -5.33
C MET A 258 9.47 -20.23 -6.10
N LEU A 259 10.10 -19.45 -6.97
CA LEU A 259 11.23 -19.85 -7.80
C LEU A 259 12.43 -18.94 -7.53
N GLY A 260 13.54 -19.55 -7.12
CA GLY A 260 14.83 -18.88 -6.93
C GLY A 260 14.86 -17.85 -5.82
N GLY A 261 16.06 -17.30 -5.57
CA GLY A 261 16.25 -16.14 -4.70
C GLY A 261 16.14 -16.43 -3.21
N GLY A 262 15.90 -15.37 -2.44
CA GLY A 262 15.68 -15.41 -1.00
C GLY A 262 14.20 -15.23 -0.65
N LEU A 263 13.70 -15.98 0.32
CA LEU A 263 12.40 -15.79 0.97
C LEU A 263 12.63 -15.49 2.45
N ILE A 264 11.94 -14.47 2.95
CA ILE A 264 12.09 -13.95 4.32
C ILE A 264 10.75 -14.10 5.03
N TYR A 265 10.76 -14.72 6.21
CA TYR A 265 9.61 -14.88 7.09
C TYR A 265 9.96 -14.24 8.44
N ASN A 266 9.19 -13.22 8.81
CA ASN A 266 9.37 -12.48 10.05
C ASN A 266 8.57 -13.10 11.18
N ASN A 267 8.96 -12.77 12.41
CA ASN A 267 8.24 -13.16 13.63
C ASN A 267 8.08 -14.69 13.74
N CYS A 268 9.12 -15.46 13.46
CA CYS A 268 9.10 -16.93 13.50
C CYS A 268 9.72 -17.49 14.79
N VAL A 269 9.15 -18.57 15.29
CA VAL A 269 9.70 -19.36 16.41
C VAL A 269 10.01 -20.79 15.93
N LEU A 270 11.16 -21.31 16.34
CA LEU A 270 11.61 -22.67 16.02
C LEU A 270 11.01 -23.69 16.99
N GLY A 271 10.81 -23.32 18.26
CA GLY A 271 10.41 -24.24 19.31
C GLY A 271 11.43 -25.36 19.49
N GLU A 272 10.95 -26.60 19.64
CA GLU A 272 11.80 -27.78 19.83
C GLU A 272 12.40 -28.36 18.54
N ALA A 273 12.14 -27.75 17.38
CA ALA A 273 12.49 -28.34 16.09
C ALA A 273 14.00 -28.44 15.80
N ASP A 274 14.49 -29.64 15.51
CA ASP A 274 15.89 -29.95 15.19
C ASP A 274 16.13 -30.23 13.70
N SER A 275 15.07 -30.22 12.91
CA SER A 275 15.13 -30.48 11.47
C SER A 275 14.06 -29.73 10.69
N ILE A 276 14.20 -29.77 9.36
CA ILE A 276 13.25 -29.18 8.41
C ILE A 276 12.95 -30.12 7.26
N GLU A 277 11.68 -30.16 6.88
CA GLU A 277 11.22 -30.69 5.61
C GLU A 277 10.86 -29.55 4.67
N ILE A 278 11.34 -29.62 3.42
CA ILE A 278 11.10 -28.63 2.39
C ILE A 278 10.49 -29.32 1.17
N VAL A 279 9.30 -28.89 0.77
CA VAL A 279 8.63 -29.37 -0.44
C VAL A 279 9.12 -28.54 -1.63
N CYS A 280 10.06 -29.10 -2.39
CA CYS A 280 10.81 -28.38 -3.41
C CYS A 280 11.16 -29.25 -4.62
N GLY A 281 11.74 -28.63 -5.64
CA GLY A 281 12.31 -29.30 -6.80
C GLY A 281 13.31 -28.39 -7.51
N SER A 282 14.00 -28.93 -8.51
CA SER A 282 14.96 -28.18 -9.32
C SER A 282 14.80 -28.48 -10.80
N ARG A 283 14.83 -27.45 -11.63
CA ARG A 283 14.50 -27.59 -13.07
C ARG A 283 15.51 -28.35 -13.90
N VAL A 284 16.79 -28.35 -13.50
CA VAL A 284 17.89 -28.76 -14.39
C VAL A 284 19.01 -29.47 -13.65
N ASN A 285 19.53 -28.89 -12.57
CA ASN A 285 20.72 -29.38 -11.87
C ASN A 285 20.47 -29.50 -10.38
N MET A 286 21.30 -30.30 -9.70
CA MET A 286 21.35 -30.28 -8.24
C MET A 286 21.63 -28.87 -7.73
N GLY A 287 21.06 -28.54 -6.57
CA GLY A 287 21.29 -27.28 -5.89
C GLY A 287 21.07 -27.44 -4.39
N LYS A 288 21.31 -26.37 -3.64
CA LYS A 288 21.09 -26.36 -2.19
C LYS A 288 20.20 -25.21 -1.78
N ILE A 289 19.33 -25.47 -0.81
CA ILE A 289 18.57 -24.44 -0.10
C ILE A 289 19.30 -24.17 1.21
N THR A 290 19.76 -22.95 1.41
CA THR A 290 20.34 -22.52 2.69
C THR A 290 19.21 -22.06 3.61
N VAL A 291 19.13 -22.65 4.79
CA VAL A 291 18.12 -22.34 5.80
C VAL A 291 18.78 -21.52 6.91
N ARG A 292 18.23 -20.34 7.21
CA ARG A 292 18.77 -19.45 8.24
C ARG A 292 17.71 -19.05 9.25
N TYR A 293 18.14 -18.80 10.48
CA TYR A 293 17.30 -18.29 11.56
C TYR A 293 18.07 -17.31 12.42
N GLY A 294 17.52 -16.12 12.63
CA GLY A 294 18.18 -15.07 13.43
C GLY A 294 19.52 -14.61 12.85
N GLY A 295 19.75 -14.82 11.53
CA GLY A 295 21.02 -14.54 10.85
C GLY A 295 21.99 -15.71 10.81
N GLU A 296 21.78 -16.78 11.59
CA GLU A 296 22.64 -17.96 11.61
C GLU A 296 22.17 -19.01 10.60
N THR A 297 23.11 -19.71 9.97
CA THR A 297 22.79 -20.82 9.05
C THR A 297 22.52 -22.09 9.84
N LEU A 298 21.29 -22.59 9.79
CA LEU A 298 20.89 -23.82 10.47
C LEU A 298 21.32 -25.07 9.68
N CYS A 299 21.12 -25.07 8.37
CA CYS A 299 21.49 -26.19 7.50
C CYS A 299 21.51 -25.81 6.02
N GLU A 300 22.06 -26.70 5.19
CA GLU A 300 21.88 -26.71 3.75
C GLU A 300 21.14 -27.98 3.32
N ALA A 301 20.00 -27.82 2.65
CA ALA A 301 19.20 -28.94 2.12
C ALA A 301 19.52 -29.17 0.64
N GLU A 302 20.00 -30.37 0.29
CA GLU A 302 20.32 -30.72 -1.10
C GLU A 302 19.05 -31.08 -1.89
N VAL A 303 18.86 -30.43 -3.03
CA VAL A 303 17.68 -30.60 -3.90
C VAL A 303 18.11 -31.21 -5.22
N LYS A 304 17.50 -32.35 -5.55
CA LYS A 304 17.74 -33.06 -6.81
C LYS A 304 16.89 -32.48 -7.95
N PRO A 305 17.35 -32.62 -9.21
CA PRO A 305 16.53 -32.23 -10.35
C PRO A 305 15.28 -33.10 -10.45
N THR A 306 14.16 -32.46 -10.76
CA THR A 306 12.86 -33.10 -11.03
C THR A 306 12.64 -33.19 -12.54
N VAL A 307 11.78 -34.12 -12.96
CA VAL A 307 11.51 -34.36 -14.39
C VAL A 307 10.65 -33.24 -14.99
N ASP A 308 9.81 -32.59 -14.18
CA ASP A 308 8.94 -31.49 -14.56
C ASP A 308 8.89 -30.41 -13.47
N VAL A 309 8.75 -29.15 -13.88
CA VAL A 309 8.64 -27.94 -13.04
C VAL A 309 7.33 -27.84 -12.25
N THR A 310 6.55 -28.91 -12.22
CA THR A 310 5.32 -29.08 -11.42
C THR A 310 5.38 -30.28 -10.48
N GLU A 311 6.48 -31.03 -10.48
CA GLU A 311 6.74 -32.11 -9.52
C GLU A 311 7.54 -31.58 -8.34
N PHE A 312 7.21 -32.04 -7.15
CA PHE A 312 7.83 -31.60 -5.91
C PHE A 312 8.16 -32.83 -5.09
N GLU A 313 9.35 -32.81 -4.51
CA GLU A 313 9.82 -33.82 -3.56
C GLU A 313 9.99 -33.18 -2.18
N THR A 314 9.89 -34.00 -1.14
CA THR A 314 10.21 -33.56 0.21
C THR A 314 11.67 -33.84 0.49
N VAL A 315 12.43 -32.80 0.78
CA VAL A 315 13.81 -32.90 1.24
C VAL A 315 13.86 -32.62 2.73
N THR A 316 14.50 -33.51 3.49
CA THR A 316 14.72 -33.35 4.93
C THR A 316 16.17 -32.97 5.20
N ALA A 317 16.39 -31.96 6.05
CA ALA A 317 17.72 -31.55 6.50
C ALA A 317 17.75 -31.38 8.02
N GLN A 318 18.83 -31.84 8.64
CA GLN A 318 19.08 -31.69 10.07
C GLN A 318 19.75 -30.35 10.35
N PHE A 319 19.31 -29.67 11.40
CA PHE A 319 19.95 -28.42 11.84
C PHE A 319 21.28 -28.71 12.55
N ASP A 320 22.23 -27.78 12.41
CA ASP A 320 23.50 -27.82 13.11
C ASP A 320 23.27 -27.66 14.63
N LYS A 321 23.60 -28.69 15.39
CA LYS A 321 23.40 -28.73 16.85
C LYS A 321 24.21 -27.67 17.59
N ALA A 322 25.39 -27.30 17.11
CA ALA A 322 26.21 -26.26 17.72
C ALA A 322 25.58 -24.89 17.51
N VAL A 323 25.02 -24.64 16.33
CA VAL A 323 24.26 -23.41 16.03
C VAL A 323 22.98 -23.37 16.88
N LEU A 324 22.22 -24.47 16.94
CA LEU A 324 20.98 -24.56 17.73
C LEU A 324 21.21 -24.27 19.23
N ALA A 325 22.35 -24.67 19.80
CA ALA A 325 22.68 -24.40 21.19
C ALA A 325 22.96 -22.92 21.48
N GLY A 326 23.30 -22.13 20.45
CA GLY A 326 23.62 -20.71 20.56
C GLY A 326 22.44 -19.76 20.31
N ILE A 327 21.27 -20.27 19.91
CA ILE A 327 20.10 -19.46 19.56
C ILE A 327 18.98 -19.59 20.61
N ASP A 328 18.27 -18.50 20.84
CA ASP A 328 17.01 -18.51 21.59
C ASP A 328 15.88 -18.91 20.65
N ARG A 329 15.36 -20.13 20.83
CA ARG A 329 14.40 -20.78 19.91
C ARG A 329 12.94 -20.35 20.14
N GLU A 330 12.67 -19.76 21.31
CA GLU A 330 11.36 -19.25 21.72
C GLU A 330 11.20 -17.75 21.42
N LYS A 331 12.32 -17.03 21.30
CA LYS A 331 12.30 -15.62 20.91
C LYS A 331 12.03 -15.49 19.41
N PRO A 332 11.00 -14.74 18.99
CA PRO A 332 10.73 -14.55 17.57
C PRO A 332 11.91 -13.92 16.82
N ALA A 333 12.27 -14.53 15.69
CA ALA A 333 13.35 -14.07 14.83
C ALA A 333 12.96 -14.18 13.35
N VAL A 334 13.84 -13.71 12.48
CA VAL A 334 13.69 -13.85 11.03
C VAL A 334 14.13 -15.26 10.61
N PHE A 335 13.30 -15.95 9.84
CA PHE A 335 13.61 -17.20 9.18
C PHE A 335 13.77 -16.97 7.68
N GLU A 336 14.82 -17.52 7.08
CA GLU A 336 15.15 -17.27 5.67
C GLU A 336 15.42 -18.57 4.91
N LEU A 337 14.98 -18.61 3.65
CA LEU A 337 15.34 -19.64 2.70
C LEU A 337 16.03 -18.99 1.50
N TRP A 338 17.27 -19.37 1.24
CA TRP A 338 18.05 -18.89 0.10
C TRP A 338 18.29 -20.03 -0.87
N MET A 339 17.92 -19.84 -2.14
CA MET A 339 17.97 -20.89 -3.15
C MET A 339 18.41 -20.35 -4.52
N PRO A 340 19.21 -21.13 -5.29
CA PRO A 340 19.55 -20.81 -6.68
C PRO A 340 18.32 -20.64 -7.58
N GLU A 341 18.48 -19.91 -8.70
CA GLU A 341 17.37 -19.57 -9.63
C GLU A 341 16.60 -20.77 -10.19
N GLN A 342 17.24 -21.95 -10.27
CA GLN A 342 16.63 -23.17 -10.76
C GLN A 342 15.75 -23.90 -9.72
N ILE A 343 15.90 -23.60 -8.43
CA ILE A 343 15.14 -24.26 -7.37
C ILE A 343 13.78 -23.59 -7.21
N TYR A 344 12.76 -24.41 -7.01
CA TYR A 344 11.42 -23.94 -6.70
C TYR A 344 10.85 -24.66 -5.47
N ILE A 345 10.01 -23.96 -4.70
CA ILE A 345 9.53 -24.39 -3.39
C ILE A 345 8.03 -24.10 -3.22
N LEU A 346 7.29 -25.06 -2.68
CA LEU A 346 5.87 -24.92 -2.30
C LEU A 346 5.69 -24.50 -0.85
N GLY A 347 6.53 -25.02 0.04
CA GLY A 347 6.44 -24.77 1.47
C GLY A 347 7.43 -25.62 2.24
N PHE A 348 7.43 -25.46 3.54
CA PHE A 348 8.31 -26.15 4.47
C PHE A 348 7.66 -26.33 5.83
N ARG A 349 8.20 -27.23 6.64
CA ARG A 349 7.80 -27.46 8.03
C ARG A 349 9.02 -27.87 8.84
N THR A 350 9.15 -27.35 10.05
CA THR A 350 10.20 -27.78 10.98
C THR A 350 9.68 -28.87 11.92
N TYR A 351 10.54 -29.78 12.35
CA TYR A 351 10.19 -30.91 13.22
C TYR A 351 11.07 -30.96 14.45
#